data_AF-A0A2N5S1Z6-F1
#
_entry.id   AF-A0A2N5S1Z6-F1
#
_cell.length_a   1.000
_cell.length_b   1.000
_cell.length_c   1.000
_cell.angle_alpha   90.00
_cell.angle_beta   90.00
_cell.angle_gamma   90.00
#
_symmetry.space_group_name_H-M   'P 1'
#
loop_
_entity.id
_entity.type
_entity.pdbx_description
1 polymer ?
#
loop_
_entity_poly.entity_id
_entity_poly.type
_entity_poly.pdbx_seq_one_letter_code
_entity_poly.pdbx_strand_id
1 'polypeptide(L)'
;MDTANGDLNPPATSQGQRNLKTSVGKILSICNQIAKHQLDPKKFILGFLTLQDTKLAYKQRFWGAPDGITSTVTVLNAIRNLVVSQRGGQNAWTNFILQEASNQLYKTQSAINPRTSSTYWLCVTFQNPYQLGEKYAVSLRETALTQLEAVWETGQSDLQRFAECAL
;
A
#
# COMPACT_ATOMS: atom_id res chain seq x y z
N MET A 1 23.23 66.84 -31.60
CA MET A 1 22.11 66.77 -30.65
C MET A 1 21.35 65.51 -30.97
N ASP A 2 21.39 64.62 -29.99
CA ASP A 2 20.92 63.24 -29.98
C ASP A 2 19.44 63.12 -30.35
N THR A 3 18.95 62.01 -30.90
CA THR A 3 18.54 60.88 -30.05
C THR A 3 18.26 59.64 -30.89
N ALA A 4 18.95 58.54 -30.53
CA ALA A 4 18.58 57.19 -30.89
C ALA A 4 17.42 56.74 -29.99
N ASN A 5 16.28 56.37 -30.58
CA ASN A 5 15.27 55.58 -29.89
C ASN A 5 15.39 54.13 -30.36
N GLY A 6 16.26 53.40 -29.68
CA GLY A 6 16.22 51.94 -29.63
C GLY A 6 15.28 51.54 -28.50
N ASP A 7 14.01 51.30 -28.81
CA ASP A 7 13.08 50.71 -27.85
C ASP A 7 13.33 49.20 -27.72
N LEU A 8 14.24 48.92 -26.78
CA LEU A 8 14.21 47.83 -25.81
C LEU A 8 13.03 46.85 -25.95
N ASN A 9 13.30 45.75 -26.64
CA ASN A 9 12.60 44.50 -26.38
C ASN A 9 12.91 44.06 -24.93
N PRO A 10 11.95 43.83 -24.04
CA PRO A 10 12.24 43.41 -22.68
C PRO A 10 12.99 42.07 -22.69
N PRO A 11 14.03 41.89 -21.86
CA PRO A 11 14.80 40.66 -21.88
C PRO A 11 13.92 39.49 -21.43
N ALA A 12 13.88 38.45 -22.26
CA ALA A 12 13.11 37.21 -22.08
C ALA A 12 13.39 36.49 -20.74
N THR A 13 14.44 36.89 -20.02
CA THR A 13 14.82 36.39 -18.69
C THR A 13 13.81 36.73 -17.59
N SER A 14 13.08 37.85 -17.71
CA SER A 14 12.12 38.29 -16.68
C SER A 14 10.88 37.40 -16.56
N GLN A 15 10.48 36.68 -17.62
CA GLN A 15 9.33 35.77 -17.60
C GLN A 15 9.69 34.39 -17.05
N GLY A 16 10.87 33.86 -17.42
CA GLY A 16 11.37 32.58 -16.89
C GLY A 16 11.61 32.62 -15.38
N GLN A 17 12.13 33.73 -14.85
CA GLN A 17 12.33 33.93 -13.42
C GLN A 17 11.03 34.21 -12.65
N ARG A 18 10.01 34.81 -13.27
CA ARG A 18 8.70 35.04 -12.65
C ARG A 18 7.89 33.76 -12.45
N ASN A 19 8.03 32.80 -13.37
CA ASN A 19 7.30 31.53 -13.31
C ASN A 19 7.75 30.67 -12.09
N LEU A 20 9.05 30.67 -11.76
CA LEU A 20 9.62 29.90 -10.64
C LEU A 20 9.32 30.46 -9.24
N LYS A 21 8.70 31.64 -9.13
CA LYS A 21 8.34 32.23 -7.83
C LYS A 21 7.16 31.51 -7.16
N THR A 22 6.29 30.89 -7.96
CA THR A 22 5.13 30.15 -7.46
C THR A 22 5.44 28.67 -7.28
N SER A 23 4.77 28.00 -6.33
CA SER A 23 4.87 26.54 -6.19
C SER A 23 4.48 25.82 -7.48
N VAL A 24 3.43 26.29 -8.16
CA VAL A 24 2.95 25.75 -9.43
C VAL A 24 4.03 25.83 -10.51
N GLY A 25 4.66 26.99 -10.71
CA GLY A 25 5.67 27.13 -11.76
C GLY A 25 6.96 26.34 -11.47
N LYS A 26 7.30 26.10 -10.20
CA LYS A 26 8.37 25.15 -9.83
C LYS A 26 8.03 23.73 -10.25
N ILE A 27 6.81 23.26 -9.96
CA ILE A 27 6.36 21.91 -10.34
C ILE A 27 6.29 21.76 -11.85
N LEU A 28 5.71 22.74 -12.58
CA LEU A 28 5.67 22.72 -14.04
C LEU A 28 7.07 22.70 -14.66
N SER A 29 8.02 23.45 -14.09
CA SER A 29 9.42 23.41 -14.53
C SER A 29 10.01 22.00 -14.39
N ILE A 30 9.79 21.32 -13.27
CA ILE A 30 10.25 19.94 -13.05
C ILE A 30 9.58 18.98 -14.05
N CYS A 31 8.26 19.08 -14.24
CA CYS A 31 7.55 18.26 -15.23
C CYS A 31 8.12 18.45 -16.64
N ASN A 32 8.46 19.69 -17.02
CA ASN A 32 9.09 19.98 -18.31
C ASN A 32 10.48 19.36 -18.42
N GLN A 33 11.26 19.32 -17.34
CA GLN A 33 12.56 18.64 -17.34
C GLN A 33 12.41 17.11 -17.49
N ILE A 34 11.45 16.52 -16.78
CA ILE A 34 11.13 15.09 -16.92
C ILE A 34 10.75 14.77 -18.38
N ALA A 35 9.90 15.60 -18.99
CA ALA A 35 9.48 15.44 -20.37
C ALA A 35 10.66 15.55 -21.36
N LYS A 36 11.63 16.46 -21.12
CA LYS A 36 12.86 16.56 -21.94
C LYS A 36 13.69 15.28 -21.94
N HIS A 37 13.64 14.51 -20.85
CA HIS A 37 14.29 13.20 -20.75
C HIS A 37 13.41 12.05 -21.26
N GLN A 38 12.32 12.34 -21.98
CA GLN A 38 11.41 11.34 -22.56
C GLN A 38 10.76 10.43 -21.49
N LEU A 39 10.65 10.92 -20.27
CA LEU A 39 9.94 10.28 -19.18
C LEU A 39 8.59 10.96 -18.96
N ASP A 40 7.66 10.20 -18.37
CA ASP A 40 6.47 10.77 -17.75
C ASP A 40 6.64 10.78 -16.22
N PRO A 41 5.86 11.59 -15.47
CA PRO A 41 6.00 11.66 -14.02
C PRO A 41 5.85 10.30 -13.31
N LYS A 42 5.05 9.37 -13.86
CA LYS A 42 4.88 8.04 -13.26
C LYS A 42 6.12 7.18 -13.46
N LYS A 43 6.69 7.16 -14.68
CA LYS A 43 7.95 6.47 -14.98
C LYS A 43 9.11 7.04 -14.18
N PHE A 44 9.15 8.36 -13.99
CA PHE A 44 10.14 8.99 -13.14
C PHE A 44 10.02 8.51 -11.69
N ILE A 45 8.84 8.58 -11.07
CA ILE A 45 8.64 8.15 -9.68
C ILE A 45 8.95 6.66 -9.53
N LEU A 46 8.48 5.82 -10.47
CA LEU A 46 8.75 4.38 -10.45
C LEU A 46 10.26 4.11 -10.52
N GLY A 47 10.94 4.65 -11.52
CA GLY A 47 12.39 4.49 -11.68
C GLY A 47 13.17 5.05 -10.48
N PHE A 48 12.75 6.20 -9.94
CA PHE A 48 13.35 6.79 -8.75
C PHE A 48 13.23 5.88 -7.52
N LEU A 49 12.15 5.09 -7.39
CA LEU A 49 11.94 4.21 -6.24
C LEU A 49 12.50 2.79 -6.44
N THR A 50 12.66 2.31 -7.67
CA THR A 50 13.04 0.90 -7.93
C THR A 50 14.46 0.71 -8.45
N LEU A 51 15.05 1.71 -9.13
CA LEU A 51 16.39 1.57 -9.70
C LEU A 51 17.45 1.55 -8.60
N GLN A 52 18.40 0.63 -8.75
CA GLN A 52 19.51 0.44 -7.82
C GLN A 52 20.72 1.22 -8.34
N ASP A 53 20.90 2.43 -7.83
CA ASP A 53 22.06 3.28 -8.06
C ASP A 53 22.45 3.94 -6.74
N THR A 54 23.75 4.07 -6.44
CA THR A 54 24.23 4.58 -5.14
C THR A 54 23.74 6.00 -4.84
N LYS A 55 23.63 6.86 -5.85
CA LYS A 55 23.13 8.23 -5.68
C LYS A 55 21.61 8.24 -5.48
N LEU A 56 20.89 7.32 -6.14
CA LEU A 56 19.45 7.15 -5.93
C LEU A 56 19.15 6.56 -4.56
N ALA A 57 19.88 5.53 -4.11
CA ALA A 57 19.75 4.91 -2.80
C ALA A 57 19.89 5.94 -1.66
N TYR A 58 20.86 6.85 -1.79
CA TYR A 58 21.02 7.96 -0.84
C TYR A 58 19.78 8.86 -0.75
N LYS A 59 19.04 9.05 -1.85
CA LYS A 59 17.81 9.87 -1.88
C LYS A 59 16.58 9.06 -1.46
N GLN A 60 16.50 7.79 -1.86
CA GLN A 60 15.43 6.85 -1.50
C GLN A 60 15.38 6.62 0.01
N ARG A 61 16.52 6.63 0.72
CA ARG A 61 16.56 6.44 2.18
C ARG A 61 15.69 7.45 2.94
N PHE A 62 15.50 8.65 2.41
CA PHE A 62 14.66 9.68 3.04
C PHE A 62 13.17 9.36 2.95
N TRP A 63 12.75 8.43 2.09
CA TRP A 63 11.36 7.97 2.03
C TRP A 63 11.06 6.95 3.14
N GLY A 64 12.04 6.12 3.50
CA GLY A 64 11.92 5.09 4.54
C GLY A 64 12.47 5.46 5.91
N ALA A 65 13.08 6.64 6.07
CA ALA A 65 13.54 7.14 7.37
C ALA A 65 12.36 7.39 8.33
N PRO A 66 12.53 7.30 9.66
CA PRO A 66 11.43 7.49 10.62
C PRO A 66 10.59 8.76 10.38
N ASP A 67 11.23 9.91 10.20
CA ASP A 67 10.55 11.18 9.88
C ASP A 67 10.04 11.22 8.43
N GLY A 68 10.72 10.48 7.54
CA GLY A 68 10.42 10.34 6.13
C GLY A 68 9.13 9.57 5.84
N ILE A 69 8.83 8.55 6.65
CA ILE A 69 7.66 7.68 6.48
C ILE A 69 6.36 8.50 6.53
N THR A 70 6.22 9.44 7.47
CA THR A 70 5.03 10.29 7.59
C THR A 70 4.80 11.12 6.32
N SER A 71 5.87 11.71 5.77
CA SER A 71 5.80 12.47 4.52
C SER A 71 5.51 11.57 3.31
N THR A 72 6.05 10.35 3.31
CA THR A 72 5.81 9.35 2.26
C THR A 72 4.36 8.88 2.26
N VAL A 73 3.77 8.64 3.44
CA VAL A 73 2.35 8.31 3.58
C VAL A 73 1.46 9.45 3.03
N THR A 74 1.88 10.71 3.22
CA THR A 74 1.16 11.85 2.63
C THR A 74 1.17 11.79 1.10
N VAL A 75 2.30 11.42 0.49
CA VAL A 75 2.39 11.20 -0.97
C VAL A 75 1.50 10.04 -1.42
N LEU A 76 1.51 8.92 -0.69
CA LEU A 76 0.65 7.76 -0.99
C LEU A 76 -0.84 8.13 -0.92
N ASN A 77 -1.24 8.94 0.07
CA ASN A 77 -2.62 9.43 0.17
C ASN A 77 -3.00 10.36 -0.99
N ALA A 78 -2.08 11.22 -1.44
CA ALA A 78 -2.32 12.04 -2.62
C ALA A 78 -2.49 11.18 -3.89
N ILE A 79 -1.67 10.14 -4.05
CA ILE A 79 -1.79 9.16 -5.15
C ILE A 79 -3.13 8.44 -5.07
N ARG A 80 -3.52 7.95 -3.88
CA ARG A 80 -4.82 7.31 -3.64
C ARG A 80 -5.97 8.21 -4.08
N ASN A 81 -5.99 9.46 -3.64
CA ASN A 81 -7.08 10.39 -3.93
C ASN A 81 -7.21 10.62 -5.45
N LEU A 82 -6.08 10.74 -6.16
CA LEU A 82 -6.06 10.85 -7.61
C LEU A 82 -6.62 9.57 -8.26
N VAL A 83 -6.23 8.38 -7.80
CA VAL A 83 -6.71 7.10 -8.36
C VAL A 83 -8.21 6.94 -8.11
N VAL A 84 -8.67 7.08 -6.86
CA VAL A 84 -10.07 6.87 -6.45
C VAL A 84 -11.03 7.83 -7.15
N SER A 85 -10.57 9.05 -7.46
CA SER A 85 -11.39 10.03 -8.20
C SER A 85 -11.72 9.61 -9.63
N GLN A 86 -10.99 8.64 -10.20
CA GLN A 86 -11.22 8.15 -11.56
C GLN A 86 -12.23 6.99 -11.59
N ARG A 87 -12.94 6.85 -12.71
CA ARG A 87 -13.87 5.73 -12.92
C ARG A 87 -13.13 4.39 -12.81
N GLY A 88 -13.64 3.49 -11.97
CA GLY A 88 -13.00 2.20 -11.68
C GLY A 88 -11.80 2.26 -10.72
N GLY A 89 -11.34 3.46 -10.35
CA GLY A 89 -10.19 3.65 -9.47
C GLY A 89 -10.44 3.18 -8.03
N GLN A 90 -11.66 3.32 -7.53
CA GLN A 90 -12.04 2.79 -6.21
C GLN A 90 -11.85 1.26 -6.13
N ASN A 91 -12.30 0.51 -7.14
CA ASN A 91 -12.14 -0.94 -7.17
C ASN A 91 -10.66 -1.34 -7.30
N ALA A 92 -9.90 -0.64 -8.14
CA ALA A 92 -8.48 -0.87 -8.30
C ALA A 92 -7.72 -0.63 -6.98
N TRP A 93 -8.04 0.45 -6.26
CA TRP A 93 -7.45 0.74 -4.96
C TRP A 93 -7.81 -0.31 -3.90
N THR A 94 -9.09 -0.69 -3.81
CA THR A 94 -9.54 -1.73 -2.86
C THR A 94 -8.82 -3.06 -3.13
N ASN A 95 -8.74 -3.49 -4.39
CA ASN A 95 -8.05 -4.72 -4.76
C ASN A 95 -6.55 -4.67 -4.39
N PHE A 96 -5.89 -3.54 -4.62
CA PHE A 96 -4.50 -3.34 -4.24
C PHE A 96 -4.30 -3.48 -2.72
N ILE A 97 -5.13 -2.83 -1.90
CA ILE A 97 -5.03 -2.92 -0.43
C ILE A 97 -5.32 -4.35 0.07
N LEU A 98 -6.32 -5.02 -0.50
CA LEU A 98 -6.63 -6.41 -0.15
C LEU A 98 -5.46 -7.36 -0.47
N GLN A 99 -4.80 -7.15 -1.61
CA GLN A 99 -3.63 -7.92 -2.00
C GLN A 99 -2.46 -7.68 -1.04
N GLU A 100 -2.17 -6.42 -0.70
CA GLU A 100 -1.10 -6.08 0.24
C GLU A 100 -1.37 -6.63 1.64
N ALA A 101 -2.60 -6.50 2.16
CA ALA A 101 -2.99 -7.08 3.45
C ALA A 101 -2.80 -8.60 3.46
N SER A 102 -3.23 -9.28 2.40
CA SER A 102 -3.03 -10.72 2.24
C SER A 102 -1.55 -11.10 2.23
N ASN A 103 -0.71 -10.35 1.49
CA ASN A 103 0.74 -10.57 1.44
C ASN A 103 1.39 -10.43 2.82
N GLN A 104 0.94 -9.49 3.66
CA GLN A 104 1.44 -9.35 5.03
C GLN A 104 1.06 -10.55 5.90
N LEU A 105 -0.19 -11.01 5.83
CA LEU A 105 -0.66 -12.19 6.57
C LEU A 105 0.16 -13.45 6.22
N TYR A 106 0.44 -13.69 4.94
CA TYR A 106 1.26 -14.83 4.51
C TYR A 106 2.70 -14.77 5.05
N LYS A 107 3.30 -13.58 5.09
CA LYS A 107 4.65 -13.38 5.66
C LYS A 107 4.68 -13.66 7.15
N THR A 108 3.67 -13.19 7.89
CA THR A 108 3.57 -13.44 9.34
C THR A 108 3.34 -14.93 9.61
N GLN A 109 2.47 -15.60 8.85
CA GLN A 109 2.20 -17.03 9.03
C GLN A 109 3.42 -17.92 8.78
N SER A 110 4.27 -17.56 7.82
CA SER A 110 5.54 -18.26 7.55
C SER A 110 6.57 -18.08 8.66
N ALA A 111 6.40 -17.09 9.54
CA ALA A 111 7.24 -16.83 10.69
C ALA A 111 6.74 -17.50 11.99
N ILE A 112 5.48 -17.97 12.02
CA ILE A 112 4.96 -18.75 13.15
C ILE A 112 5.44 -20.20 12.95
N ASN A 113 5.99 -20.83 13.99
CA ASN A 113 6.34 -22.25 13.97
C ASN A 113 5.06 -23.10 14.16
N PRO A 114 4.75 -24.08 13.30
CA PRO A 114 3.54 -24.91 13.40
C PRO A 114 3.48 -25.80 14.65
N ARG A 115 4.53 -25.88 15.47
CA ARG A 115 4.55 -26.74 16.66
C ARG A 115 4.00 -26.14 17.96
N THR A 116 3.68 -24.85 18.05
CA THR A 116 3.42 -24.23 19.37
C THR A 116 2.20 -23.31 19.47
N SER A 117 1.30 -23.23 18.49
CA SER A 117 0.14 -22.34 18.60
C SER A 117 -1.19 -23.04 18.34
N SER A 118 -2.03 -23.14 19.37
CA SER A 118 -3.44 -23.53 19.28
C SER A 118 -4.26 -22.65 18.30
N THR A 119 -3.73 -21.46 17.95
CA THR A 119 -4.30 -20.50 16.98
C THR A 119 -4.19 -20.89 15.51
N TYR A 120 -3.46 -21.95 15.15
CA TYR A 120 -3.36 -22.41 13.75
C TYR A 120 -4.73 -22.79 13.15
N TRP A 121 -5.66 -23.29 13.96
CA TRP A 121 -7.00 -23.68 13.51
C TRP A 121 -7.92 -22.49 13.22
N LEU A 122 -7.70 -21.34 13.86
CA LEU A 122 -8.49 -20.13 13.63
C LEU A 122 -8.03 -19.36 12.37
N CYS A 123 -6.75 -19.43 12.00
CA CYS A 123 -6.26 -18.78 10.78
C CYS A 123 -6.73 -19.49 9.51
N VAL A 124 -6.73 -20.83 9.49
CA VAL A 124 -7.14 -21.62 8.31
C VAL A 124 -8.65 -21.46 8.01
N THR A 125 -9.49 -21.26 9.03
CA THR A 125 -10.94 -21.07 8.86
C THR A 125 -11.32 -19.66 8.40
N PHE A 126 -10.47 -18.65 8.62
CA PHE A 126 -10.64 -17.31 8.03
C PHE A 126 -10.05 -17.21 6.62
N GLN A 127 -9.14 -18.11 6.28
CA GLN A 127 -8.67 -18.29 4.91
C GLN A 127 -9.80 -18.91 4.08
N ASN A 128 -10.44 -18.05 3.28
CA ASN A 128 -10.99 -18.39 1.96
C ASN A 128 -12.50 -18.71 1.82
N PRO A 129 -13.38 -17.70 1.92
CA PRO A 129 -14.68 -17.72 1.25
C PRO A 129 -14.68 -17.07 -0.16
N TYR A 130 -13.56 -16.52 -0.64
CA TYR A 130 -13.54 -15.74 -1.89
C TYR A 130 -12.99 -16.48 -3.13
N GLN A 131 -12.35 -17.64 -2.96
CA GLN A 131 -11.79 -18.43 -4.08
C GLN A 131 -12.45 -19.81 -4.26
N LEU A 132 -13.41 -20.18 -3.42
CA LEU A 132 -14.14 -21.46 -3.53
C LEU A 132 -15.60 -21.15 -3.84
N GLY A 133 -16.06 -21.57 -5.03
CA GLY A 133 -17.44 -21.39 -5.47
C GLY A 133 -18.44 -21.88 -4.41
N GLU A 134 -19.60 -21.21 -4.34
CA GLU A 134 -20.60 -21.26 -3.28
C GLU A 134 -20.94 -22.65 -2.71
N LYS A 135 -20.78 -23.72 -3.50
CA LYS A 135 -21.04 -25.11 -3.07
C LYS A 135 -20.06 -25.65 -2.02
N TYR A 136 -18.80 -25.21 -2.01
CA TYR A 136 -17.79 -25.70 -1.06
C TYR A 136 -17.76 -24.90 0.24
N ALA A 137 -18.30 -23.68 0.24
CA ALA A 137 -18.36 -22.82 1.42
C ALA A 137 -19.35 -23.33 2.47
N VAL A 138 -20.43 -24.00 2.05
CA VAL A 138 -21.45 -24.56 2.97
C VAL A 138 -20.92 -25.81 3.67
N SER A 139 -20.31 -26.75 2.93
CA SER A 139 -19.79 -27.99 3.51
C SER A 139 -18.66 -27.73 4.52
N LEU A 140 -17.84 -26.70 4.28
CA LEU A 140 -16.77 -26.31 5.20
C LEU A 140 -17.31 -25.67 6.48
N ARG A 141 -18.40 -24.89 6.40
CA ARG A 141 -19.07 -24.32 7.59
C ARG A 141 -19.72 -25.40 8.44
N GLU A 142 -20.41 -26.35 7.81
CA GLU A 142 -21.02 -27.49 8.51
C GLU A 142 -19.94 -28.34 9.20
N THR A 143 -18.86 -28.67 8.49
CA THR A 143 -17.74 -29.43 9.07
C THR A 143 -17.07 -28.69 10.23
N ALA A 144 -16.88 -27.37 10.12
CA ALA A 144 -16.30 -26.55 11.17
C ALA A 144 -17.21 -26.47 12.41
N LEU A 145 -18.53 -26.38 12.22
CA LEU A 145 -19.50 -26.43 13.32
C LEU A 145 -19.52 -27.79 14.01
N THR A 146 -19.52 -28.89 13.25
CA THR A 146 -19.47 -30.25 13.84
C THR A 146 -18.19 -30.50 14.62
N GLN A 147 -17.04 -29.97 14.17
CA GLN A 147 -15.79 -30.08 14.92
C GLN A 147 -15.77 -29.22 16.18
N LEU A 148 -16.37 -28.02 16.14
CA LEU A 148 -16.53 -27.16 17.32
C LEU A 148 -17.46 -27.78 18.36
N GLU A 149 -18.56 -28.38 17.93
CA GLU A 149 -19.50 -29.11 18.79
C GLU A 149 -18.82 -30.34 19.41
N ALA A 150 -18.03 -31.11 18.64
CA ALA A 150 -17.28 -32.25 19.17
C ALA A 150 -16.25 -31.85 20.23
N VAL A 151 -15.57 -30.70 20.06
CA VAL A 151 -14.62 -30.14 21.04
C VAL A 151 -15.36 -29.63 22.28
N TRP A 152 -16.53 -29.03 22.10
CA TRP A 152 -17.38 -28.58 23.20
C TRP A 152 -17.88 -29.78 24.04
N GLU A 153 -18.35 -30.85 23.39
CA GLU A 153 -18.82 -32.06 24.07
C GLU A 153 -17.70 -32.84 24.78
N THR A 154 -16.50 -32.92 24.19
CA THR A 154 -15.34 -33.52 24.88
C THR A 154 -14.90 -32.70 26.09
N GLY A 155 -14.93 -31.36 25.99
CA GLY A 155 -14.69 -30.48 27.13
C GLY A 155 -15.74 -30.64 28.24
N GLN A 156 -17.00 -30.86 27.88
CA GLN A 156 -18.09 -31.12 28.83
C GLN A 156 -17.95 -32.49 29.52
N SER A 157 -17.54 -33.52 28.77
CA SER A 157 -17.25 -34.86 29.30
C SER A 157 -16.05 -34.86 30.25
N ASP A 158 -15.00 -34.10 29.95
CA ASP A 158 -13.83 -33.99 30.83
C ASP A 158 -14.17 -33.24 32.12
N LEU A 159 -14.99 -32.19 32.06
CA LEU A 159 -15.49 -31.48 33.25
C LEU A 159 -16.39 -32.38 34.12
N GLN A 160 -17.23 -33.23 33.53
CA GLN A 160 -17.98 -34.25 34.27
C GLN A 160 -17.08 -35.29 34.93
N ARG A 161 -16.01 -35.72 34.24
CA ARG A 161 -15.04 -36.69 34.78
C ARG A 161 -14.21 -36.09 35.93
N PHE A 162 -13.91 -34.80 35.88
CA PHE A 162 -13.28 -34.08 36.99
C PHE A 162 -14.22 -33.88 38.19
N ALA A 163 -15.53 -33.72 37.96
CA ALA A 163 -16.53 -33.64 39.03
C ALA A 163 -16.78 -35.00 39.72
N GLU A 164 -16.69 -36.11 38.99
CA GLU A 164 -16.85 -37.47 39.55
C GLU A 164 -15.62 -37.96 40.32
N CYS A 165 -14.41 -37.47 40.03
CA CYS A 165 -13.20 -37.76 40.82
C CYS A 165 -13.04 -36.90 42.09
N ALA A 166 -13.93 -35.93 42.32
CA ALA A 166 -13.89 -35.02 43.47
C ALA A 166 -14.88 -35.39 44.61
N LEU A 167 -15.52 -36.57 44.53
CA LEU A 167 -16.33 -37.20 45.58
C LEU A 167 -15.66 -38.50 46.05
#